data_AF-A0A9D6L4H0-F1
#
_entry.id   AF-A0A9D6L4H0-F1
#
_cell.length_a   1.000
_cell.length_b   1.000
_cell.length_c   1.000
_cell.angle_alpha   90.00
_cell.angle_beta   90.00
_cell.angle_gamma   90.00
#
_symmetry.space_group_name_H-M   'P 1'
#
loop_
_entity.id
_entity.type
_entity.pdbx_description
1 polymer ?
#
loop_
_entity_poly.entity_id
_entity_poly.type
_entity_poly.pdbx_seq_one_letter_code
_entity_poly.pdbx_strand_id
1 'polypeptide(L)'
;MNANRESLLLAGTEALFLLLCLGAIIWTVASGMIFDIDGLLLVTISLSLAAVFSFALLLHAKSAGWLDKLPLPGRKKAAAAEKAPAGEAK
;
A
#
# COMPACT_ATOMS: atom_id res chain seq x y z
N MET A 1 -12.16 -19.16 15.55
CA MET A 1 -11.23 -18.56 14.57
C MET A 1 -10.70 -17.26 15.15
N ASN A 2 -9.42 -16.95 14.95
CA ASN A 2 -8.74 -15.84 15.62
C ASN A 2 -8.55 -14.73 14.58
N ALA A 3 -9.39 -13.69 14.60
CA ALA A 3 -9.49 -12.66 13.55
C ALA A 3 -8.14 -11.99 13.20
N ASN A 4 -7.23 -11.92 14.17
CA ASN A 4 -5.87 -11.42 13.97
C ASN A 4 -5.02 -12.32 13.07
N ARG A 5 -5.19 -13.66 13.14
CA ARG A 5 -4.48 -14.61 12.26
C ARG A 5 -4.99 -14.54 10.84
N GLU A 6 -6.30 -14.40 10.66
CA GLU A 6 -6.93 -14.30 9.34
C GLU A 6 -6.49 -13.01 8.62
N SER A 7 -6.48 -11.88 9.35
CA SER A 7 -5.99 -10.61 8.81
C SER A 7 -4.51 -10.66 8.44
N LEU A 8 -3.68 -11.34 9.24
CA LEU A 8 -2.25 -11.52 8.96
C LEU A 8 -2.02 -12.42 7.73
N LEU A 9 -2.82 -13.47 7.58
CA LEU A 9 -2.77 -14.35 6.42
C LEU A 9 -3.18 -13.61 5.14
N LEU A 10 -4.26 -12.80 5.20
CA LEU A 10 -4.69 -11.98 4.07
C LEU A 10 -3.59 -11.00 3.62
N ALA A 11 -3.05 -10.23 4.56
CA ALA A 11 -1.97 -9.28 4.29
C ALA A 11 -0.72 -9.99 3.73
N GLY A 12 -0.41 -11.20 4.22
CA GLY A 12 0.68 -12.02 3.71
C GLY A 12 0.45 -12.46 2.25
N THR A 13 -0.75 -12.91 1.91
CA THR A 13 -1.08 -13.26 0.51
C THR A 13 -1.06 -12.05 -0.41
N GLU A 14 -1.60 -10.89 0.02
CA GLU A 14 -1.56 -9.65 -0.75
C GLU A 14 -0.11 -9.21 -1.03
N ALA A 15 0.76 -9.28 -0.02
CA ALA A 15 2.19 -8.99 -0.17
C ALA A 15 2.91 -9.96 -1.11
N LEU A 16 2.57 -11.26 -1.06
CA LEU A 16 3.13 -12.26 -1.97
C LEU A 16 2.71 -11.99 -3.43
N PHE A 17 1.43 -11.68 -3.67
CA PHE A 17 0.94 -11.33 -5.01
C PHE A 17 1.60 -10.06 -5.54
N LEU A 18 1.86 -9.07 -4.69
CA LEU A 18 2.62 -7.88 -5.06
C LEU A 18 4.04 -8.22 -5.51
N LEU A 19 4.74 -9.05 -4.75
CA LEU A 19 6.10 -9.49 -5.10
C LEU A 19 6.11 -10.25 -6.44
N LEU A 20 5.12 -11.11 -6.68
CA LEU A 20 4.98 -11.83 -7.95
C LEU A 20 4.74 -10.86 -9.13
N CYS A 21 3.88 -9.85 -8.95
CA CYS A 21 3.65 -8.83 -9.99
C CYS A 21 4.92 -8.05 -10.29
N LEU A 22 5.67 -7.64 -9.26
CA LEU A 22 6.96 -6.95 -9.44
C LEU A 22 8.00 -7.84 -10.11
N GLY A 23 8.07 -9.12 -9.71
CA GLY A 23 8.94 -10.11 -10.33
C GLY A 23 8.64 -10.31 -11.81
N ALA A 24 7.35 -10.37 -12.18
CA ALA A 24 6.92 -10.47 -13.58
C ALA A 24 7.34 -9.24 -14.39
N ILE A 25 7.21 -8.02 -13.83
CA ILE A 25 7.64 -6.78 -14.47
C ILE A 25 9.16 -6.79 -14.68
N ILE A 26 9.94 -7.11 -13.64
CA ILE A 26 11.41 -7.16 -13.72
C ILE A 26 11.84 -8.19 -14.76
N TRP A 27 11.23 -9.36 -14.76
CA TRP A 27 11.51 -10.41 -15.74
C TRP A 27 11.21 -9.97 -17.17
N THR A 28 10.06 -9.34 -17.39
CA THR A 28 9.64 -8.86 -18.72
C THR A 28 10.58 -7.78 -19.27
N VAL A 29 11.11 -6.93 -18.39
CA VAL A 29 12.14 -5.94 -18.75
C VAL A 29 13.47 -6.64 -19.04
N ALA A 30 13.90 -7.57 -18.18
CA ALA A 30 15.17 -8.28 -18.33
C ALA A 30 15.22 -9.19 -19.56
N SER A 31 14.09 -9.77 -19.96
CA SER A 31 13.99 -10.62 -21.15
C SER A 31 13.87 -9.82 -22.46
N GLY A 32 13.71 -8.50 -22.39
CA GLY A 32 13.46 -7.66 -23.57
C GLY A 32 12.05 -7.77 -24.15
N MET A 33 11.17 -8.57 -23.53
CA MET A 33 9.78 -8.75 -24.00
C MET A 33 8.95 -7.47 -23.92
N ILE A 34 9.40 -6.44 -23.19
CA ILE A 34 8.72 -5.15 -23.13
C ILE A 34 8.57 -4.46 -24.50
N PHE A 35 9.38 -4.84 -25.49
CA PHE A 35 9.27 -4.33 -26.86
C PHE A 35 8.18 -5.03 -27.68
N ASP A 36 7.64 -6.15 -27.20
CA ASP A 36 6.51 -6.85 -27.81
C ASP A 36 5.19 -6.39 -27.19
N ILE A 37 4.12 -6.44 -27.99
CA ILE A 37 2.75 -6.11 -27.55
C ILE A 37 2.34 -6.97 -26.34
N ASP A 38 2.73 -8.25 -26.35
CA ASP A 38 2.43 -9.19 -25.29
C ASP A 38 3.13 -8.83 -23.98
N GLY A 39 4.39 -8.41 -24.04
CA GLY A 39 5.12 -7.96 -22.85
C GLY A 39 4.61 -6.63 -22.32
N LEU A 40 4.19 -5.71 -23.20
CA LEU A 40 3.56 -4.45 -22.78
C LEU A 40 2.20 -4.70 -22.08
N LEU A 41 1.38 -5.61 -22.61
CA LEU A 41 0.13 -6.04 -21.99
C LEU A 41 0.38 -6.69 -20.62
N LEU A 42 1.37 -7.58 -20.55
CA LEU A 42 1.75 -8.25 -19.30
C LEU A 42 2.18 -7.24 -18.24
N VAL A 43 3.07 -6.29 -18.57
CA VAL A 43 3.52 -5.24 -17.65
C VAL A 43 2.36 -4.37 -17.19
N THR A 44 1.46 -3.99 -18.10
CA THR A 44 0.29 -3.16 -17.77
C THR A 44 -0.67 -3.86 -16.82
N ILE A 45 -0.94 -5.15 -17.06
CA ILE A 45 -1.79 -5.96 -16.18
C ILE A 45 -1.12 -6.19 -14.83
N SER A 46 0.19 -6.51 -14.81
CA SER A 46 0.96 -6.66 -13.58
C SER A 46 0.99 -5.38 -12.76
N LEU A 47 1.13 -4.20 -13.39
CA LEU A 47 1.04 -2.90 -12.73
C LEU A 47 -0.35 -2.65 -12.15
N SER A 48 -1.40 -2.97 -12.91
CA SER A 48 -2.79 -2.79 -12.48
C SER A 48 -3.10 -3.66 -11.25
N LEU A 49 -2.69 -4.93 -11.29
CA LEU A 49 -2.83 -5.85 -10.16
C LEU A 49 -1.98 -5.40 -8.96
N ALA A 50 -0.75 -4.96 -9.20
CA ALA A 50 0.10 -4.42 -8.13
C ALA A 50 -0.52 -3.18 -7.48
N ALA A 51 -1.18 -2.31 -8.25
CA ALA A 51 -1.90 -1.17 -7.69
C ALA A 51 -3.07 -1.60 -6.81
N VAL A 52 -3.88 -2.57 -7.27
CA VAL A 52 -5.03 -3.10 -6.52
C VAL A 52 -4.58 -3.77 -5.21
N PHE A 53 -3.60 -4.66 -5.27
CA PHE A 53 -3.09 -5.34 -4.07
C PHE A 53 -2.39 -4.37 -3.12
N SER A 54 -1.66 -3.38 -3.63
CA SER A 54 -1.04 -2.33 -2.78
C SER A 54 -2.12 -1.52 -2.06
N PHE A 55 -3.20 -1.17 -2.76
CA PHE A 55 -4.30 -0.44 -2.18
C PHE A 55 -5.05 -1.26 -1.12
N ALA A 56 -5.32 -2.54 -1.39
CA ALA A 56 -5.91 -3.46 -0.40
C ALA A 56 -5.03 -3.59 0.85
N LEU A 57 -3.73 -3.76 0.66
CA LEU A 57 -2.77 -3.87 1.76
C LEU A 57 -2.66 -2.58 2.57
N LEU A 58 -2.75 -1.40 1.93
CA LEU A 58 -2.82 -0.11 2.61
C LEU A 58 -4.11 0.05 3.43
N LEU A 59 -5.25 -0.40 2.93
CA LEU A 59 -6.51 -0.39 3.67
C LEU A 59 -6.45 -1.32 4.89
N HIS A 60 -5.88 -2.52 4.75
CA HIS A 60 -5.63 -3.43 5.87
C HIS A 60 -4.63 -2.85 6.87
N ALA A 61 -3.54 -2.24 6.41
CA ALA A 61 -2.58 -1.57 7.29
C ALA A 61 -3.22 -0.40 8.05
N LYS A 62 -4.21 0.29 7.44
CA LYS A 62 -4.97 1.37 8.08
C LYS A 62 -5.94 0.83 9.12
N SER A 63 -6.71 -0.21 8.79
CA SER A 63 -7.67 -0.81 9.71
C SER A 63 -6.99 -1.50 10.90
N ALA A 64 -5.79 -2.06 10.71
CA ALA A 64 -4.99 -2.67 11.76
C ALA A 64 -4.23 -1.65 12.64
N GLY A 65 -4.34 -0.34 12.36
CA GLY A 65 -3.59 0.71 13.07
C GLY A 65 -2.07 0.63 12.88
N TRP A 66 -1.59 -0.14 11.90
CA TRP A 66 -0.16 -0.27 11.59
C TRP A 66 0.40 1.03 11.00
N LEU A 67 -0.42 1.75 10.24
CA LEU A 67 -0.06 3.07 9.73
C LEU A 67 0.14 4.12 10.82
N ASP A 68 -0.48 3.98 12.01
CA ASP A 68 -0.23 4.86 13.17
C ASP A 68 1.07 4.52 13.92
N LYS A 69 1.57 3.29 13.74
CA LYS A 69 2.85 2.83 14.30
C LYS A 69 4.04 3.06 13.36
N LEU A 70 3.80 3.42 12.09
CA LEU A 70 4.87 3.74 11.14
C LEU A 70 5.42 5.15 11.44
N PRO A 71 6.73 5.29 11.75
CA PRO A 71 7.37 6.59 11.88
C PRO A 71 7.57 7.20 10.48
N LEU A 72 6.50 7.74 9.90
CA LEU A 72 6.56 8.49 8.66
C LEU A 72 7.22 9.86 8.93
N PRO A 73 8.38 10.19 8.31
CA PRO A 73 8.97 11.52 8.41
C PRO A 73 8.02 12.52 7.75
N GLY A 74 7.35 13.33 8.56
CA GLY A 74 6.34 14.29 8.11
C GLY A 74 5.06 14.29 8.92
N ARG A 75 4.79 13.26 9.74
CA ARG A 75 3.64 13.22 10.67
C ARG A 75 3.90 14.05 11.94
N LYS A 76 4.57 15.20 11.82
CA LYS A 76 4.63 16.20 12.88
C LYS A 76 3.47 17.17 12.72
N LYS A 77 2.49 16.99 13.60
CA LYS A 77 1.77 18.10 14.25
C LYS A 77 0.80 18.90 13.37
N ALA A 78 -0.22 18.25 12.80
CA ALA A 78 -1.48 18.93 12.43
C ALA A 78 -2.53 18.87 13.56
N ALA A 79 -2.21 18.27 14.72
CA ALA A 79 -3.10 18.21 15.89
C ALA A 79 -2.82 19.31 16.93
N ALA A 80 -2.32 20.47 16.50
CA ALA A 80 -2.07 21.62 17.36
C ALA A 80 -2.71 22.93 16.84
N ALA A 81 -3.69 22.83 15.95
CA ALA A 81 -4.41 23.99 15.42
C ALA A 81 -5.93 23.97 15.72
N GLU A 82 -6.43 22.98 16.46
CA GLU A 82 -7.86 22.87 16.78
C GLU A 82 -8.12 22.81 18.29
N LYS A 83 -7.56 23.79 19.00
CA LYS A 83 -8.18 24.36 20.20
C LYS A 83 -7.99 25.87 20.15
N ALA A 84 -8.83 26.53 19.37
CA ALA A 84 -9.25 27.87 19.74
C ALA A 84 -10.20 27.74 20.95
N PRO A 85 -9.99 28.47 22.04
CA PRO A 85 -11.10 29.04 22.78
C PRO A 85 -11.29 30.47 22.30
N ALA A 86 -12.48 30.72 21.76
CA ALA A 86 -13.04 32.06 21.68
C ALA A 86 -13.29 32.58 23.11
N GLY A 87 -12.86 33.81 23.39
CA GLY A 87 -13.34 34.67 24.50
C GLY A 87 -12.74 34.44 25.89
N GLU A 88 -12.03 35.43 26.43
CA GLU A 88 -12.49 36.27 27.56
C GLU A 88 -11.42 37.29 28.02
N ALA A 89 -11.87 38.55 28.13
CA ALA A 89 -11.49 39.60 29.09
C ALA A 89 -10.03 40.07 29.24
N LYS A 90 -9.73 41.27 28.72
CA LYS A 90 -9.50 42.48 29.55
C LYS A 90 -9.64 43.77 28.74
#